data_AF-A0A9P7BZQ1-F1
#
_entry.id   AF-A0A9P7BZQ1-F1
#
_cell.length_a   1.000
_cell.length_b   1.000
_cell.length_c   1.000
_cell.angle_alpha   90.00
_cell.angle_beta   90.00
_cell.angle_gamma   90.00
#
_symmetry.space_group_name_H-M   'P 1'
#
loop_
_entity.id
_entity.type
_entity.pdbx_description
1 polymer ?
#
loop_
_entity_poly.entity_id
_entity_poly.type
_entity_poly.pdbx_seq_one_letter_code
_entity_poly.pdbx_strand_id
1 'polypeptide(L)'
;MRRFLLPVGIRSPGFSRLTAVRLYAIFIRPRFEYGLCICSFLQKQLALLDRAQDQCLRLAFGGHPRASTTVFKHLTSTPSMHVRVHTLVLKMIIRVHHLPDDCLLAKLVPFITTAPIKSRFRWPTLLRQNPLWSNSRYTECACLPH
;
A
#
# COMPACT_ATOMS: atom_id res chain seq x y z
N MET A 1 -8.18 17.62 -1.73
CA MET A 1 -8.87 16.50 -1.02
C MET A 1 -10.23 16.87 -0.43
N ARG A 2 -10.48 18.10 0.09
CA ARG A 2 -11.82 18.52 0.57
C ARG A 2 -12.96 18.21 -0.43
N ARG A 3 -12.75 18.43 -1.74
CA ARG A 3 -13.75 18.16 -2.79
C ARG A 3 -14.10 16.68 -3.01
N PHE A 4 -13.27 15.72 -2.60
CA PHE A 4 -13.56 14.28 -2.79
C PHE A 4 -14.37 13.67 -1.65
N LEU A 5 -14.29 14.25 -0.45
CA LEU A 5 -14.96 13.72 0.74
C LEU A 5 -16.36 14.32 0.93
N LEU A 6 -16.61 15.51 0.39
CA LEU A 6 -17.92 16.18 0.42
C LEU A 6 -19.02 15.39 -0.30
N PRO A 7 -18.81 14.81 -1.50
CA PRO A 7 -19.82 14.00 -2.20
C PRO A 7 -20.06 12.64 -1.55
N VAL A 8 -19.07 12.11 -0.82
CA VAL A 8 -19.16 10.80 -0.15
C VAL A 8 -19.93 10.89 1.18
N GLY A 9 -20.32 12.10 1.63
CA GLY A 9 -21.14 12.29 2.82
C GLY A 9 -20.40 12.07 4.15
N ILE A 10 -19.08 11.89 4.13
CA ILE A 10 -18.27 11.72 5.35
C ILE A 10 -18.05 13.11 5.99
N ARG A 11 -19.07 13.61 6.68
CA ARG A 11 -19.00 14.82 7.51
C ARG A 11 -19.62 14.51 8.86
N SER A 12 -18.97 14.87 9.97
CA SER A 12 -19.65 15.01 11.26
C SER A 12 -20.49 16.30 11.14
N PRO A 13 -21.83 16.22 11.01
CA PRO A 13 -22.68 15.44 11.91
C PRO A 13 -23.46 14.27 11.28
N GLY A 14 -23.24 13.92 10.01
CA GLY A 14 -24.05 12.92 9.29
C GLY A 14 -23.83 11.46 9.71
N PHE A 15 -22.73 11.13 10.39
CA PHE A 15 -22.40 9.78 10.83
C PHE A 15 -21.72 9.75 12.19
N SER A 16 -21.87 8.65 12.94
CA SER A 16 -21.07 8.40 14.14
C SER A 16 -19.57 8.36 13.79
N ARG A 17 -18.69 8.73 14.73
CA ARG A 17 -17.23 8.70 14.51
C ARG A 17 -16.74 7.31 14.11
N LEU A 18 -17.31 6.27 14.72
CA LEU A 18 -16.99 4.88 14.40
C LEU A 18 -17.37 4.54 12.95
N THR A 19 -18.55 4.97 12.50
CA THR A 19 -19.02 4.78 11.13
C THR A 19 -18.14 5.53 10.14
N ALA A 20 -17.79 6.78 10.41
CA ALA A 20 -16.92 7.59 9.55
C ALA A 20 -15.53 6.95 9.37
N VAL A 21 -14.96 6.38 10.45
CA VAL A 21 -13.71 5.61 10.40
C VAL A 21 -13.86 4.35 9.54
N ARG A 22 -14.95 3.60 9.69
CA ARG A 22 -15.20 2.39 8.87
C ARG A 22 -15.33 2.75 7.40
N LEU A 23 -16.03 3.83 7.07
CA LEU A 23 -16.13 4.34 5.70
C LEU A 23 -14.75 4.74 5.15
N TYR A 24 -13.90 5.35 5.97
CA TYR A 24 -12.51 5.60 5.59
C TYR A 24 -11.76 4.30 5.28
N ALA A 25 -11.84 3.30 6.14
CA ALA A 25 -11.15 2.01 5.94
C ALA A 25 -11.65 1.24 4.71
N ILE A 26 -12.95 1.32 4.40
CA ILE A 26 -13.58 0.57 3.30
C ILE A 26 -13.38 1.26 1.95
N PHE A 27 -13.56 2.58 1.86
CA PHE A 27 -13.62 3.26 0.56
C PHE A 27 -12.40 4.11 0.24
N ILE A 28 -11.84 4.79 1.25
CA ILE A 28 -10.77 5.77 1.04
C ILE A 28 -9.41 5.09 1.12
N ARG A 29 -9.22 4.26 2.15
CA ARG A 29 -7.95 3.58 2.42
C ARG A 29 -7.49 2.72 1.23
N PRO A 30 -8.35 1.91 0.58
CA PRO A 30 -7.90 1.10 -0.56
C PRO A 30 -7.40 1.93 -1.73
N ARG A 31 -7.91 3.16 -1.94
CA ARG A 31 -7.40 4.04 -3.00
C ARG A 31 -5.96 4.49 -2.76
N PHE A 32 -5.56 4.66 -1.50
CA PHE A 32 -4.16 4.94 -1.17
C PHE A 32 -3.28 3.69 -1.33
N GLU A 33 -3.86 2.51 -1.17
CA GLU A 33 -3.13 1.23 -1.16
C GLU A 33 -2.98 0.58 -2.53
N TYR A 34 -3.87 0.89 -3.47
CA TYR A 34 -4.03 0.22 -4.77
C TYR A 34 -2.76 0.12 -5.63
N GLY A 35 -1.72 0.92 -5.36
CA GLY A 35 -0.44 0.83 -6.05
C GLY A 35 0.78 0.54 -5.15
N LEU A 36 0.61 0.43 -3.83
CA LEU A 36 1.75 0.44 -2.88
C LEU A 36 2.61 -0.82 -2.94
N CYS A 37 2.03 -1.97 -3.23
CA CYS A 37 2.78 -3.22 -3.35
C CYS A 37 3.49 -3.35 -4.70
N ILE A 38 3.00 -2.66 -5.73
CA ILE A 38 3.48 -2.78 -7.10
C ILE A 38 4.54 -1.71 -7.38
N CYS A 39 4.23 -0.46 -7.04
CA CYS A 39 5.04 0.68 -7.42
C CYS A 39 6.15 1.00 -6.40
N SER A 40 7.28 1.53 -6.88
CA SER A 40 8.30 2.19 -6.09
C SER A 40 7.84 3.61 -5.80
N PHE A 41 7.92 4.00 -4.53
CA PHE A 41 7.56 5.34 -4.07
C PHE A 41 8.80 6.02 -3.51
N LEU A 42 8.99 7.28 -3.89
CA LEU A 42 9.98 8.13 -3.24
C LEU A 42 9.49 8.46 -1.82
N GLN A 43 10.43 8.68 -0.90
CA GLN A 43 10.10 9.07 0.48
C GLN A 43 9.19 10.30 0.54
N LYS A 44 9.38 11.26 -0.37
CA LYS A 44 8.51 12.45 -0.52
C LYS A 44 7.07 12.09 -0.88
N GLN A 45 6.87 11.10 -1.74
CA GLN A 45 5.54 10.63 -2.14
C GLN A 45 4.86 9.89 -0.98
N LEU A 46 5.61 9.06 -0.24
CA LEU A 46 5.08 8.40 0.96
C LEU A 46 4.70 9.40 2.06
N ALA A 47 5.51 10.44 2.26
CA ALA A 47 5.18 11.51 3.20
C ALA A 47 3.92 12.28 2.79
N LEU A 48 3.73 12.53 1.49
CA LEU A 48 2.49 13.14 0.97
C LEU A 48 1.28 12.24 1.22
N LEU A 49 1.44 10.93 1.04
CA LEU A 49 0.37 9.95 1.26
C LEU A 49 0.01 9.83 2.75
N ASP A 50 1.00 9.88 3.65
CA ASP A 50 0.76 9.88 5.09
C ASP A 50 0.07 11.18 5.55
N ARG A 51 0.45 12.33 4.99
CA ARG A 51 -0.27 13.61 5.21
C ARG A 51 -1.70 13.56 4.71
N ALA A 52 -1.94 12.94 3.56
CA ALA A 52 -3.29 12.74 3.02
C ALA A 52 -4.15 11.86 3.93
N GLN A 53 -3.61 10.74 4.41
CA GLN A 53 -4.25 9.89 5.41
C GLN A 53 -4.62 10.69 6.66
N ASP A 54 -3.68 11.47 7.19
CA ASP A 54 -3.88 12.29 8.37
C ASP A 54 -5.00 13.31 8.19
N GLN A 55 -5.07 13.95 7.02
CA GLN A 55 -6.15 14.86 6.68
C GLN A 55 -7.51 14.15 6.62
N CYS A 56 -7.57 12.95 6.02
CA CYS A 56 -8.79 12.15 5.97
C CYS A 56 -9.26 11.73 7.37
N LEU A 57 -8.35 11.32 8.24
CA LEU A 57 -8.68 10.96 9.63
C LEU A 57 -9.22 12.16 10.40
N ARG A 58 -8.58 13.33 10.31
CA ARG A 58 -9.09 14.56 10.95
C ARG A 58 -10.51 14.90 10.48
N LEU A 59 -10.79 14.75 9.19
CA LEU A 59 -12.12 15.00 8.63
C LEU A 59 -13.15 13.96 9.08
N ALA A 60 -12.77 12.68 9.13
CA ALA A 60 -13.64 11.60 9.60
C ALA A 60 -14.03 11.76 11.08
N PHE A 61 -13.09 12.20 11.92
CA PHE A 61 -13.35 12.45 13.34
C PHE A 61 -13.98 13.82 13.63
N GLY A 62 -14.09 14.71 12.63
CA GLY A 62 -14.52 16.09 12.84
C GLY A 62 -13.56 16.91 13.72
N GLY A 63 -12.29 16.50 13.80
CA GLY A 63 -11.30 17.13 14.67
C GLY A 63 -10.80 18.47 14.13
N HIS A 64 -10.26 19.31 15.02
CA HIS A 64 -9.60 20.55 14.64
C HIS A 64 -8.50 20.27 13.60
N PRO A 65 -8.24 21.16 12.62
CA PRO A 65 -7.15 21.03 11.64
C PRO A 65 -5.75 20.72 12.21
N ARG A 66 -5.51 20.99 13.50
CA ARG A 66 -4.24 20.82 14.23
C ARG A 66 -4.29 19.67 15.24
N ALA A 67 -5.39 18.91 15.28
CA ALA A 67 -5.54 17.78 16.18
C ALA A 67 -4.49 16.69 15.88
N SER A 68 -4.00 16.06 16.96
CA SER A 68 -3.04 14.96 16.88
C SER A 68 -3.64 13.79 16.08
N THR A 69 -2.95 13.39 15.01
CA THR A 69 -3.35 12.26 14.16
C THR A 69 -2.85 10.93 14.69
N THR A 70 -1.86 10.95 15.58
CA THR A 70 -1.35 9.75 16.27
C THR A 70 -2.44 9.07 17.08
N VAL A 71 -3.23 9.86 17.83
CA VAL A 71 -4.37 9.33 18.60
C VAL A 71 -5.42 8.72 17.69
N PHE A 72 -5.76 9.39 16.59
CA PHE A 72 -6.73 8.86 15.62
C PHE A 72 -6.21 7.59 14.93
N LYS A 73 -4.93 7.53 14.57
CA LYS A 73 -4.29 6.32 14.02
C LYS A 73 -4.37 5.16 15.02
N HIS A 74 -4.12 5.42 16.31
CA HIS A 74 -4.18 4.41 17.36
C HIS A 74 -5.61 3.89 17.59
N LEU A 75 -6.58 4.81 17.75
CA LEU A 75 -8.00 4.47 17.96
C LEU A 75 -8.61 3.67 16.78
N THR A 76 -8.05 3.83 15.59
CA THR A 76 -8.54 3.15 14.37
C THR A 76 -7.68 1.97 13.95
N SER A 77 -6.63 1.66 14.72
CA SER A 77 -5.61 0.67 14.37
C SER A 77 -5.04 0.88 12.94
N THR A 78 -4.97 2.13 12.48
CA THR A 78 -4.52 2.47 11.13
C THR A 78 -3.01 2.73 11.13
N PRO A 79 -2.19 1.88 10.47
CA PRO A 79 -0.75 2.11 10.40
C PRO A 79 -0.41 3.32 9.53
N SER A 80 0.79 3.88 9.72
CA SER A 80 1.35 4.89 8.82
C SER A 80 1.53 4.33 7.41
N MET A 81 1.56 5.22 6.41
CA MET A 81 1.76 4.76 5.02
C MET A 81 3.10 4.09 4.80
N HIS A 82 4.14 4.49 5.56
CA HIS A 82 5.45 3.86 5.51
C HIS A 82 5.38 2.38 5.91
N VAL A 83 4.83 2.08 7.10
CA VAL A 83 4.66 0.71 7.57
C VAL A 83 3.76 -0.08 6.62
N ARG A 84 2.69 0.56 6.15
CA ARG A 84 1.71 -0.10 5.28
C ARG A 84 2.32 -0.58 3.97
N VAL A 85 3.21 0.20 3.35
CA VAL A 85 3.91 -0.22 2.13
C VAL A 85 4.69 -1.51 2.37
N HIS A 86 5.48 -1.58 3.45
CA HIS A 86 6.25 -2.77 3.78
C HIS A 86 5.36 -3.99 4.01
N THR A 87 4.25 -3.82 4.75
CA THR A 87 3.26 -4.89 4.94
C THR A 87 2.65 -5.37 3.63
N LEU A 88 2.27 -4.45 2.73
CA LEU A 88 1.64 -4.80 1.46
C LEU A 88 2.62 -5.48 0.50
N VAL A 89 3.86 -5.01 0.46
CA VAL A 89 4.91 -5.65 -0.33
C VAL A 89 5.19 -7.06 0.18
N LEU A 90 5.33 -7.25 1.50
CA LEU A 90 5.53 -8.57 2.09
C LEU A 90 4.37 -9.53 1.74
N LYS A 91 3.12 -9.06 1.90
CA LYS A 91 1.93 -9.84 1.51
C LYS A 91 1.93 -10.22 0.03
N MET A 92 2.38 -9.32 -0.83
CA MET A 92 2.47 -9.58 -2.27
C MET A 92 3.53 -10.65 -2.57
N ILE A 93 4.71 -10.53 -1.97
CA ILE A 93 5.79 -11.52 -2.11
C ILE A 93 5.28 -12.91 -1.69
N ILE A 94 4.73 -13.03 -0.48
CA ILE A 94 4.16 -14.31 0.00
C ILE A 94 3.10 -14.85 -0.97
N ARG A 95 2.21 -13.97 -1.47
CA ARG A 95 1.18 -14.38 -2.43
C ARG A 95 1.78 -14.91 -3.72
N VAL A 96 2.85 -14.30 -4.25
CA VAL A 96 3.57 -14.80 -5.43
C VAL A 96 4.16 -16.19 -5.17
N HIS A 97 4.75 -16.42 -3.99
CA HIS A 97 5.34 -17.72 -3.64
C HIS A 97 4.36 -18.88 -3.55
N HIS A 98 3.09 -18.61 -3.20
CA HIS A 98 2.05 -19.63 -3.06
C HIS A 98 1.06 -19.67 -4.23
N LEU A 99 1.31 -18.89 -5.29
CA LEU A 99 0.42 -18.84 -6.44
C LEU A 99 0.68 -20.04 -7.36
N PRO A 100 -0.36 -20.66 -7.95
CA PRO A 100 -0.17 -21.66 -8.99
C PRO A 100 0.40 -21.01 -10.26
N ASP A 101 1.17 -21.79 -11.03
CA ASP A 101 1.92 -21.33 -12.20
C ASP A 101 1.01 -20.79 -13.33
N ASP A 102 -0.25 -21.21 -13.36
CA ASP A 102 -1.24 -20.76 -14.35
C ASP A 102 -1.77 -19.34 -14.10
N CYS A 103 -1.51 -18.76 -12.93
CA CYS A 103 -1.96 -17.41 -12.64
C CYS A 103 -1.24 -16.38 -13.51
N LEU A 104 -1.99 -15.38 -13.98
CA LEU A 104 -1.44 -14.26 -14.73
C LEU A 104 -0.27 -13.58 -14.01
N LEU A 105 -0.34 -13.48 -12.67
CA LEU A 105 0.75 -12.92 -11.88
C LEU A 105 2.02 -13.78 -11.95
N ALA A 106 1.91 -15.11 -11.92
CA ALA A 106 3.05 -16.03 -12.06
C ALA A 106 3.72 -15.88 -13.44
N LYS A 107 2.92 -15.71 -14.49
CA LYS A 107 3.43 -15.42 -15.86
C LYS A 107 4.06 -14.02 -15.98
N LEU A 108 3.64 -13.05 -15.17
CA LEU A 108 4.21 -11.70 -15.14
C LEU A 108 5.52 -11.60 -14.36
N VAL A 109 5.77 -12.48 -13.38
CA VAL A 109 7.00 -12.50 -12.56
C VAL A 109 8.27 -12.29 -13.40
N PRO A 110 8.56 -13.11 -14.43
CA PRO A 110 9.79 -12.98 -15.22
C PRO A 110 9.93 -11.60 -15.89
N PHE A 111 8.84 -11.02 -16.39
CA PHE A 111 8.86 -9.69 -17.01
C PHE A 111 9.19 -8.59 -16.00
N ILE A 112 8.65 -8.68 -14.79
CA ILE A 112 8.88 -7.64 -13.80
C ILE A 112 10.26 -7.82 -13.12
N THR A 113 10.86 -9.03 -13.13
CA THR A 113 12.23 -9.27 -12.60
C THR A 113 13.32 -8.85 -13.59
N THR A 114 13.04 -9.00 -14.88
CA THR A 114 13.94 -8.60 -15.99
C THR A 114 13.83 -7.12 -16.33
N ALA A 115 12.75 -6.47 -15.91
CA ALA A 115 12.58 -5.03 -16.06
C ALA A 115 13.78 -4.26 -15.46
N PRO A 116 14.24 -3.17 -16.12
CA PRO A 116 15.40 -2.41 -15.67
C PRO A 116 15.22 -1.90 -14.23
N ILE A 117 16.32 -1.69 -13.49
CA ILE A 117 16.32 -1.24 -12.08
C ILE A 117 15.62 0.13 -11.91
N LYS A 118 15.57 0.93 -12.97
CA LYS A 118 14.80 2.19 -13.02
C LYS A 118 13.29 1.97 -13.15
N SER A 119 12.82 0.73 -13.31
CA SER A 119 11.40 0.42 -13.43
C SER A 119 10.69 0.76 -12.12
N ARG A 120 9.40 1.04 -12.25
CA ARG A 120 8.55 1.46 -11.14
C ARG A 120 8.31 0.33 -10.14
N PHE A 121 9.00 -0.81 -10.19
CA PHE A 121 8.65 -1.98 -9.39
C PHE A 121 9.65 -2.21 -8.26
N ARG A 122 9.18 -2.18 -7.00
CA ARG A 122 10.06 -2.30 -5.81
C ARG A 122 10.46 -3.74 -5.47
N TRP A 123 9.64 -4.69 -5.91
CA TRP A 123 9.78 -6.11 -5.57
C TRP A 123 11.08 -6.80 -6.05
N PRO A 124 11.72 -6.52 -7.21
CA PRO A 124 12.94 -7.24 -7.60
C PRO A 124 14.12 -6.82 -6.73
N THR A 125 14.20 -5.52 -6.38
CA THR A 125 15.22 -4.98 -5.49
C THR A 125 15.12 -5.59 -4.10
N LEU A 126 13.90 -5.75 -3.59
CA LEU A 126 13.67 -6.32 -2.25
C LEU A 126 13.92 -7.83 -2.22
N LEU A 127 13.61 -8.57 -3.29
CA LEU A 127 13.97 -9.98 -3.39
C LEU A 127 15.49 -10.19 -3.39
N ARG A 128 16.24 -9.38 -4.15
CA ARG A 128 17.71 -9.45 -4.18
C ARG A 128 18.36 -9.12 -2.83
N GLN A 129 17.76 -8.24 -2.04
CA GLN A 129 18.32 -7.81 -0.75
C GLN A 129 18.03 -8.78 0.40
N ASN A 130 17.08 -9.70 0.26
CA ASN A 130 16.63 -10.55 1.36
C ASN A 130 16.96 -12.03 1.08
N PRO A 131 17.91 -12.64 1.83
CA PRO A 131 18.38 -14.01 1.58
C PRO A 131 17.32 -15.10 1.87
N LEU A 132 16.24 -14.77 2.59
CA LEU A 132 15.13 -15.71 2.83
C LEU A 132 14.32 -16.01 1.56
N TRP A 133 14.40 -15.13 0.55
CA TRP A 133 13.63 -15.24 -0.69
C TRP A 133 14.49 -15.62 -1.90
N SER A 134 15.78 -15.91 -1.70
CA SER A 134 16.67 -16.44 -2.75
C SER A 134 16.41 -17.92 -3.06
N ASN A 135 15.25 -18.44 -2.68
CA ASN A 135 14.88 -19.83 -2.89
C ASN A 135 14.71 -20.12 -4.40
N SER A 136 15.22 -21.28 -4.84
CA SER A 136 15.61 -21.59 -6.22
C SER A 136 14.53 -21.49 -7.30
N ARG A 137 13.25 -21.51 -6.94
CA ARG A 137 12.12 -21.49 -7.88
C ARG A 137 12.04 -20.25 -8.80
N TYR A 138 12.73 -19.15 -8.47
CA TYR A 138 12.69 -17.91 -9.28
C TYR A 138 14.07 -17.42 -9.75
N THR A 139 15.17 -17.93 -9.20
CA THR A 139 16.52 -17.64 -9.68
C THR A 139 16.88 -18.45 -10.93
N GLU A 140 16.26 -19.61 -11.13
CA GLU A 140 16.50 -20.47 -12.30
C GLU A 140 15.90 -19.90 -13.61
N CYS A 141 14.88 -19.03 -13.54
CA CYS A 141 14.29 -18.40 -14.73
C CYS A 141 15.15 -17.28 -15.34
N ALA A 142 16.25 -16.87 -14.70
CA ALA A 142 17.19 -15.89 -15.25
C ALA A 142 18.34 -16.53 -16.07
N CYS A 143 18.41 -17.86 -16.12
CA CYS A 143 19.45 -18.60 -16.83
C CYS A 143 18.84 -19.75 -17.65
N LEU A 144 18.19 -19.43 -18.77
CA LEU A 144 18.01 -20.38 -19.86
C LEU A 144 18.82 -19.88 -21.07
N PRO A 145 19.96 -20.51 -21.39
CA PRO A 145 20.61 -20.34 -22.68
C PRO A 145 19.91 -21.24 -23.71
N HIS A 146 19.39 -20.66 -24.79
CA HIS A 146 19.36 -21.23 -26.14
C HIS A 146 19.16 -20.10 -27.15
#